data_AF-A0A7C4VDX4-F1
#
_entry.id   AF-A0A7C4VDX4-F1
#
_cell.length_a   1.000
_cell.length_b   1.000
_cell.length_c   1.000
_cell.angle_alpha   90.00
_cell.angle_beta   90.00
_cell.angle_gamma   90.00
#
_symmetry.space_group_name_H-M   'P 1'
#
loop_
_entity.id
_entity.type
_entity.pdbx_description
1 polymer ?
#
loop_
_entity_poly.entity_id
_entity_poly.type
_entity_poly.pdbx_seq_one_letter_code
_entity_poly.pdbx_strand_id
1 'polypeptide(L)' 'VSRVGDEGISLPGIERVIEVAFLYGSRMQESQRFGRLMHSAKEEPEHIILMTEEEFENYQKRLYAITERGFRIEFVR' A
#
# COMPACT_ATOMS: atom_id res chain seq x y z
N VAL A 1 -4.15 3.98 10.93
CA VAL A 1 -5.63 3.97 10.68
C VAL A 1 -6.11 2.52 10.77
N SER A 2 -7.24 2.27 11.44
CA SER A 2 -7.86 0.93 11.59
C SER A 2 -8.47 0.45 10.25
N ARG A 3 -8.81 -0.84 10.13
CA ARG A 3 -9.57 -1.44 9.00
C ARG A 3 -10.85 -0.66 8.66
N VAL A 4 -11.43 0.02 9.64
CA VAL A 4 -12.61 0.89 9.47
C VAL A 4 -12.33 2.09 8.55
N GLY A 5 -11.09 2.56 8.50
CA GLY A 5 -10.71 3.68 7.65
C GLY A 5 -10.30 3.30 6.24
N ASP A 6 -10.31 2.02 5.86
CA ASP A 6 -9.94 1.55 4.52
C ASP A 6 -11.00 1.96 3.46
N GLU A 7 -12.27 2.04 3.86
CA GLU A 7 -13.40 2.47 3.02
C GLU A 7 -13.82 3.92 3.35
N GLY A 8 -13.59 4.86 2.44
CA GLY A 8 -14.32 6.15 2.43
C GLY A 8 -13.70 7.36 3.12
N ILE A 9 -12.45 7.30 3.63
CA ILE A 9 -11.77 8.51 4.16
C ILE A 9 -10.83 9.07 3.09
N SER A 10 -11.14 10.23 2.50
CA SER A 10 -10.19 10.96 1.65
C SER A 10 -9.24 11.77 2.54
N LEU A 11 -7.94 11.58 2.38
CA LEU A 11 -6.90 12.28 3.15
C LEU A 11 -5.99 13.03 2.16
N PRO A 12 -6.37 14.25 1.74
CA PRO A 12 -5.76 14.97 0.63
C PRO A 12 -4.34 15.53 0.90
N GLY A 13 -3.76 15.23 2.07
CA GLY A 13 -2.42 15.66 2.46
C GLY A 13 -1.49 14.51 2.87
N ILE A 14 -1.80 13.27 2.47
CA ILE A 14 -0.93 12.14 2.80
C ILE A 14 0.33 12.20 1.94
N GLU A 15 1.47 12.35 2.60
CA GLU A 15 2.80 12.26 1.99
C GLU A 15 3.29 10.81 1.96
N ARG A 16 2.90 10.02 2.97
CA ARG A 16 3.42 8.68 3.18
C ARG A 16 2.36 7.76 3.74
N VAL A 17 2.20 6.59 3.16
CA VAL A 17 1.43 5.48 3.74
C VAL A 17 2.41 4.42 4.20
N ILE A 18 2.33 4.06 5.47
CA ILE A 18 3.05 2.93 6.04
C ILE A 18 2.03 1.84 6.35
N GLU A 19 2.03 0.78 5.56
CA GLU A 19 1.25 -0.42 5.84
C GLU A 19 1.98 -1.31 6.83
N VAL A 20 1.29 -1.63 7.94
CA VAL A 20 1.70 -2.61 8.95
C VAL A 20 0.54 -3.56 9.17
N ALA A 21 0.81 -4.88 9.24
CA ALA A 21 -0.20 -5.92 9.46
C ALA A 21 -1.37 -5.85 8.45
N PHE A 22 -1.05 -6.01 7.16
CA PHE A 22 -2.03 -6.05 6.08
C PHE A 22 -2.83 -7.36 6.05
N LEU A 23 -3.99 -7.35 5.38
CA LEU A 23 -4.89 -8.50 5.36
C LEU A 23 -4.42 -9.56 4.36
N TYR A 24 -3.55 -10.45 4.79
CA TYR A 24 -3.09 -11.61 4.02
C TYR A 24 -2.71 -11.18 2.57
N GLY A 25 -3.26 -11.85 1.55
CA GLY A 25 -3.06 -11.50 0.13
C GLY A 25 -4.09 -10.55 -0.47
N SER A 26 -4.78 -9.72 0.31
CA SER A 26 -5.89 -8.89 -0.19
C SER A 26 -5.42 -7.77 -1.14
N ARG A 27 -5.53 -8.03 -2.45
CA ARG A 27 -5.28 -7.06 -3.52
C ARG A 27 -6.24 -5.88 -3.51
N MET A 28 -7.47 -6.09 -3.04
CA MET A 28 -8.48 -5.03 -2.95
C MET A 28 -8.10 -3.99 -1.89
N GLN A 29 -7.71 -4.44 -0.69
CA GLN A 29 -7.27 -3.56 0.38
C GLN A 29 -6.02 -2.77 -0.04
N GLU A 30 -5.07 -3.45 -0.67
CA GLU A 30 -3.87 -2.81 -1.21
C GLU A 30 -4.18 -1.74 -2.26
N SER A 31 -5.08 -2.04 -3.21
CA SER A 31 -5.47 -1.09 -4.25
C SER A 31 -6.16 0.15 -3.66
N GLN A 32 -6.95 -0.02 -2.60
CA GLN A 32 -7.58 1.09 -1.90
C GLN A 32 -6.57 1.96 -1.14
N ARG A 33 -5.62 1.33 -0.43
CA ARG A 33 -4.58 2.05 0.31
C ARG A 33 -3.60 2.76 -0.60
N PHE A 34 -3.15 2.07 -1.64
CA PHE A 34 -2.34 2.65 -2.70
C PHE A 34 -3.09 3.79 -3.43
N GLY A 35 -4.39 3.63 -3.70
CA GLY A 35 -5.20 4.67 -4.32
C GLY A 35 -5.22 6.00 -3.54
N ARG A 36 -5.01 5.98 -2.22
CA ARG A 36 -4.92 7.20 -1.41
C ARG A 36 -3.69 8.03 -1.75
N LEU A 37 -2.56 7.38 -2.09
CA LEU A 37 -1.36 8.08 -2.53
C LEU A 37 -1.58 8.82 -3.85
N MET A 38 -2.37 8.24 -4.76
CA MET A 38 -2.62 8.81 -6.08
C MET A 38 -3.39 10.14 -6.03
N HIS A 39 -4.01 10.45 -4.90
CA HIS A 39 -4.72 11.70 -4.66
C HIS A 39 -3.89 12.71 -3.84
N SER A 40 -2.63 12.41 -3.53
CA SER A 40 -1.75 13.35 -2.85
C SER A 40 -1.40 14.54 -3.74
N ALA A 41 -1.42 15.74 -3.17
CA ALA A 41 -1.04 16.97 -3.85
C ALA A 41 0.49 17.24 -3.82
N LYS A 42 1.30 16.31 -3.30
CA LYS A 42 2.76 16.43 -3.18
C LYS A 42 3.49 15.68 -4.30
N GLU A 43 4.69 16.13 -4.64
CA GLU A 43 5.43 15.68 -5.83
C GLU A 43 5.90 14.22 -5.77
N GLU A 44 6.14 13.66 -4.58
CA GLU A 44 6.69 12.30 -4.41
C GLU A 44 6.06 11.58 -3.21
N PRO A 45 4.82 11.05 -3.33
CA PRO A 45 4.20 10.31 -2.25
C PRO A 45 4.78 8.89 -2.14
N GLU A 46 5.06 8.43 -0.92
CA GLU A 46 5.69 7.11 -0.65
C GLU A 46 4.72 6.06 -0.09
N HIS A 47 4.72 4.87 -0.67
CA HIS A 47 4.00 3.71 -0.15
C HIS A 47 4.98 2.69 0.42
N ILE A 48 5.07 2.62 1.74
CA ILE A 48 5.97 1.72 2.46
C ILE A 48 5.13 0.56 3.00
N ILE A 49 5.52 -0.66 2.67
CA ILE A 49 4.87 -1.88 3.17
C ILE A 49 5.88 -2.62 4.04
N LEU A 50 5.58 -2.76 5.32
CA LEU A 50 6.38 -3.58 6.23
C LEU A 50 5.83 -5.00 6.19
N MET A 51 6.63 -5.93 5.67
CA MET A 51 6.32 -7.35 5.60
C MET A 51 7.35 -8.12 6.43
N THR A 52 6.92 -9.11 7.21
CA THR A 52 7.84 -10.15 7.68
C THR A 52 8.28 -11.05 6.52
N GLU A 53 9.36 -11.82 6.69
CA GLU A 53 9.79 -12.77 5.65
C GLU A 53 8.68 -13.77 5.31
N GLU A 54 7.98 -14.30 6.32
CA GLU A 54 6.86 -15.23 6.13
C GLU A 54 5.69 -14.57 5.38
N GLU A 55 5.35 -13.33 5.70
CA GLU A 55 4.29 -12.60 4.98
C GLU A 55 4.69 -12.32 3.53
N PHE A 56 5.97 -12.02 3.28
CA PHE A 56 6.47 -11.82 1.93
C PHE A 56 6.38 -13.11 1.10
N GLU A 57 6.87 -14.23 1.62
CA GLU A 57 6.81 -15.53 0.95
C GLU A 57 5.37 -15.90 0.57
N ASN A 58 4.43 -15.72 1.51
CA ASN A 58 3.04 -16.10 1.34
C ASN A 58 2.22 -15.11 0.49
N TYR A 59 2.51 -13.81 0.55
CA TYR A 59 1.62 -12.77 0.04
C TYR A 59 2.22 -11.80 -0.98
N GLN A 60 3.49 -11.94 -1.38
CA GLN A 60 4.14 -11.07 -2.38
C GLN A 60 3.34 -10.85 -3.68
N LYS A 61 2.49 -11.81 -4.09
CA LYS A 61 1.62 -11.68 -5.27
C LYS A 61 0.64 -10.51 -5.18
N ARG A 62 0.36 -10.00 -3.97
CA ARG A 62 -0.49 -8.82 -3.78
C ARG A 62 0.13 -7.59 -4.44
N LEU A 63 1.46 -7.46 -4.31
CA LEU A 63 2.29 -6.38 -4.86
C LEU A 63 2.17 -6.24 -6.38
N TYR A 64 1.72 -7.28 -7.08
CA TYR A 64 1.50 -7.22 -8.53
C TYR A 64 0.45 -6.17 -8.91
N ALA A 65 -0.55 -5.93 -8.05
CA ALA A 65 -1.53 -4.88 -8.28
C ALA A 65 -0.90 -3.47 -8.34
N ILE A 66 0.25 -3.28 -7.68
CA ILE A 66 1.03 -2.04 -7.70
C ILE A 66 1.92 -2.01 -8.96
N THR A 67 2.65 -3.10 -9.25
CA THR A 67 3.55 -3.15 -10.41
C THR A 67 2.81 -3.11 -11.76
N GLU A 68 1.64 -3.74 -11.86
CA GLU A 68 0.79 -3.71 -13.06
C GLU A 68 0.31 -2.29 -13.40
N ARG A 69 0.25 -1.39 -12.41
CA ARG A 69 -0.06 0.03 -12.61
C ARG A 69 1.16 0.87 -13.00
N GLY A 70 2.33 0.25 -13.21
CA GLY A 70 3.56 0.91 -13.66
C GLY A 70 4.45 1.46 -12.54
N PHE A 71 4.14 1.17 -11.27
CA PHE A 71 4.96 1.60 -10.13
C PHE A 71 6.12 0.64 -9.90
N ARG A 72 7.26 1.20 -9.53
CA ARG A 72 8.46 0.43 -9.15
C ARG A 72 8.40 0.16 -7.66
N ILE A 73 8.68 -1.08 -7.28
CA ILE A 73 8.81 -1.49 -5.88
C ILE A 73 10.29 -1.66 -5.59
N GLU A 74 10.76 -0.97 -4.56
CA GLU A 74 12.09 -1.17 -4.01
C GLU A 74 12.03 -2.09 -2.79
N PHE A 75 12.91 -3.09 -2.76
CA PHE A 75 13.02 -4.01 -1.64
C PHE A 75 14.20 -3.62 -0.76
N VAL A 76 13.91 -3.21 0.47
CA VAL A 76 14.92 -2.87 1.49
C VAL A 76 14.92 -3.96 2.55
N ARG A 77 16.09 -4.53 2.86
CA ARG A 77 16.31 -5.56 3.89
C ARG A 77 17.25 -5.05 4.97
#